data_AF-A0A177ATY6-F1
#
_entry.id   AF-A0A177ATY6-F1
#
_cell.length_a   1.000
_cell.length_b   1.000
_cell.length_c   1.000
_cell.angle_alpha   90.00
_cell.angle_beta   90.00
_cell.angle_gamma   90.00
#
_symmetry.space_group_name_H-M   'P 1'
#
loop_
_entity.id
_entity.type
_entity.pdbx_description
1 polymer ?
#
loop_
_entity_poly.entity_id
_entity_poly.type
_entity_poly.pdbx_seq_one_letter_code
_entity_poly.pdbx_strand_id
1 'polypeptide(L)'
;MYNLLDNLMLQLRIFVIQQQIKLASKEILGLYDQEDWILRSYEDGHTTKLTKVFEERIKNVLIDIEPIFNDLDHELPILKNEDFCNSFSNYFCDFFNAFSGTIIILHNADAVGRDVLKKHSQEYESGSLRNSSVSESSPRKRELIMISVCINARDNLLPSIMKLTKKFRISNSSKINDECKKILDERIDYIIDSFLENSNSVLSDIISKGFCCPTLVNKHTNEAIRPYIQSLIFYLLSIFSEINNINHTILPIIFPSIIEDIMSIYQSFMHTRPNEFSYNQIVLELSAVLEITDGVEVTKDTTDQFETIFSSAPKDLNADDNRDHRLNVIDTYKKSMLIYTLPFQLMNSKFK
;
A
#
# COMPACT_ATOMS: atom_id res chain seq x y z
N MET A 1 -50.53 -18.18 17.80
CA MET A 1 -50.91 -16.96 17.05
C MET A 1 -50.02 -15.82 17.52
N TYR A 2 -48.71 -15.90 17.20
CA TYR A 2 -47.77 -14.78 17.33
C TYR A 2 -47.95 -13.94 16.05
N ASN A 3 -48.86 -12.97 16.10
CA ASN A 3 -48.64 -11.52 16.29
C ASN A 3 -48.06 -10.84 15.03
N LEU A 4 -48.96 -10.47 14.11
CA LEU A 4 -48.70 -9.55 13.00
C LEU A 4 -47.97 -8.28 13.46
N LEU A 5 -48.29 -7.80 14.68
CA LEU A 5 -47.69 -6.62 15.30
C LEU A 5 -46.19 -6.81 15.57
N ASP A 6 -45.79 -7.95 16.14
CA ASP A 6 -44.38 -8.24 16.47
C ASP A 6 -43.55 -8.35 15.17
N ASN A 7 -44.12 -8.96 14.13
CA ASN A 7 -43.47 -9.02 12.81
C ASN A 7 -43.32 -7.63 12.17
N LEU A 8 -44.33 -6.78 12.28
CA LEU A 8 -44.28 -5.42 11.74
C LEU A 8 -43.30 -4.53 12.51
N MET A 9 -43.22 -4.68 13.84
CA MET A 9 -42.22 -3.99 14.68
C MET A 9 -40.80 -4.42 14.34
N LEU A 10 -40.58 -5.71 14.13
CA LEU A 10 -39.28 -6.21 13.66
C LEU A 10 -38.92 -5.64 12.29
N GLN A 11 -39.83 -5.69 11.31
CA GLN A 11 -39.58 -5.12 9.98
C GLN A 11 -39.23 -3.63 10.05
N LEU A 12 -39.92 -2.87 10.92
CA LEU A 12 -39.62 -1.46 11.15
C LEU A 12 -38.22 -1.26 11.75
N ARG A 13 -37.83 -2.05 12.75
CA ARG A 13 -36.49 -2.03 13.35
C ARG A 13 -35.40 -2.32 12.33
N ILE A 14 -35.59 -3.35 11.51
CA ILE A 14 -34.66 -3.72 10.42
C ILE A 14 -34.54 -2.57 9.42
N PHE A 15 -35.68 -1.98 9.02
CA PHE A 15 -35.70 -0.84 8.11
C PHE A 15 -34.98 0.38 8.70
N VAL A 16 -35.13 0.67 10.00
CA VAL A 16 -34.41 1.75 10.67
C VAL A 16 -32.90 1.50 10.66
N ILE A 17 -32.45 0.30 11.00
CA ILE A 17 -31.03 -0.10 10.92
C ILE A 17 -30.50 0.10 9.49
N GLN A 18 -31.23 -0.37 8.49
CA GLN A 18 -30.89 -0.22 7.08
C GLN A 18 -30.73 1.24 6.68
N GLN A 19 -31.67 2.11 7.05
CA GLN A 19 -31.59 3.53 6.71
C GLN A 19 -30.43 4.23 7.43
N GLN A 20 -30.19 3.92 8.70
CA GLN A 20 -29.06 4.49 9.45
C GLN A 20 -27.72 4.10 8.82
N ILE A 21 -27.53 2.82 8.51
CA ILE A 21 -26.31 2.35 7.84
C ILE A 21 -26.17 3.00 6.45
N LYS A 22 -27.24 3.05 5.66
CA LYS A 22 -27.20 3.67 4.33
C LYS A 22 -26.86 5.17 4.38
N LEU A 23 -27.38 5.90 5.36
CA LEU A 23 -27.07 7.31 5.56
C LEU A 23 -25.60 7.49 5.95
N ALA A 24 -25.13 6.72 6.93
CA ALA A 24 -23.74 6.77 7.35
C ALA A 24 -22.75 6.31 6.27
N SER A 25 -23.09 5.31 5.45
CA SER A 25 -22.27 4.94 4.28
C SER A 25 -22.16 6.09 3.27
N LYS A 26 -23.22 6.88 3.06
CA LYS A 26 -23.13 8.10 2.24
C LYS A 26 -22.22 9.16 2.87
N GLU A 27 -22.30 9.35 4.18
CA GLU A 27 -21.41 10.27 4.90
C GLU A 27 -19.95 9.81 4.84
N ILE A 28 -19.71 8.51 5.00
CA ILE A 28 -18.39 7.89 4.88
C ILE A 28 -17.83 8.10 3.47
N LEU A 29 -18.66 7.90 2.44
CA LEU A 29 -18.29 8.20 1.07
C LEU A 29 -17.89 9.68 0.94
N GLY A 30 -18.64 10.61 1.55
CA GLY A 30 -18.34 12.05 1.55
C GLY A 30 -17.10 12.48 2.36
N LEU A 31 -16.39 11.56 3.03
CA LEU A 31 -15.18 11.92 3.79
C LEU A 31 -14.02 12.39 2.91
N TYR A 32 -14.07 12.15 1.59
CA TYR A 32 -13.02 12.61 0.68
C TYR A 32 -12.86 14.13 0.69
N ASP A 33 -13.96 14.87 0.91
CA ASP A 33 -13.96 16.34 0.97
C ASP A 33 -13.33 16.88 2.25
N GLN A 34 -13.25 16.06 3.29
CA GLN A 34 -12.76 16.46 4.61
C GLN A 34 -11.28 16.16 4.79
N GLU A 35 -10.66 15.42 3.87
CA GLU A 35 -9.29 14.93 4.02
C GLU A 35 -8.24 16.06 3.93
N ASP A 36 -7.38 16.13 4.95
CA ASP A 36 -6.36 17.18 5.06
C ASP A 36 -4.94 16.74 4.69
N TRP A 37 -4.72 15.43 4.46
CA TRP A 37 -3.43 14.85 4.10
C TRP A 37 -2.34 15.06 5.17
N ILE A 38 -2.72 15.42 6.39
CA ILE A 38 -1.79 15.62 7.50
C ILE A 38 -1.57 14.28 8.20
N LEU A 39 -0.35 13.77 8.06
CA LEU A 39 0.14 12.62 8.82
C LEU A 39 0.18 12.96 10.31
N ARG A 40 -0.48 12.11 11.10
CA ARG A 40 -0.51 12.19 12.56
C ARG A 40 0.01 10.89 13.11
N SER A 41 0.85 10.98 14.13
CA SER A 41 1.30 9.80 14.88
C SER A 41 0.15 9.32 15.75
N TYR A 42 -0.24 8.06 15.59
CA TYR A 42 -1.10 7.34 16.51
C TYR A 42 -0.33 6.17 17.12
N GLU A 43 -0.87 5.57 18.17
CA GLU A 43 -0.22 4.44 18.86
C GLU A 43 0.10 3.28 17.91
N ASP A 44 -0.72 3.10 16.86
CA ASP A 44 -0.60 2.01 15.88
C ASP A 44 0.03 2.43 14.54
N GLY A 45 0.70 3.60 14.49
CA GLY A 45 1.42 4.10 13.29
C GLY A 45 0.99 5.50 12.85
N HIS A 46 1.54 5.97 11.70
CA HIS A 46 1.14 7.27 11.14
C HIS A 46 0.02 7.09 10.11
N THR A 47 -1.11 7.75 10.35
CA THR A 47 -2.21 7.86 9.39
C THR A 47 -2.78 9.28 9.43
N THR A 48 -3.76 9.57 8.59
CA THR A 48 -4.46 10.86 8.60
C THR A 48 -5.65 10.81 9.56
N LYS A 49 -6.40 11.91 9.66
CA LYS A 49 -7.65 11.89 10.43
C LYS A 49 -8.72 11.00 9.80
N LEU A 50 -8.60 10.64 8.51
CA LEU A 50 -9.61 9.87 7.78
C LEU A 50 -9.98 8.56 8.48
N THR A 51 -8.98 7.79 8.93
CA THR A 51 -9.20 6.53 9.65
C THR A 51 -10.00 6.75 10.94
N LYS A 52 -9.71 7.82 11.69
CA LYS A 52 -10.42 8.14 12.93
C LYS A 52 -11.85 8.60 12.68
N VAL A 53 -12.05 9.51 11.73
CA VAL A 53 -13.40 9.99 11.38
C VAL A 53 -14.25 8.82 10.87
N PHE A 54 -13.68 7.93 10.07
CA PHE A 54 -14.34 6.69 9.67
C PHE A 54 -14.70 5.79 10.86
N GLU A 55 -13.77 5.57 11.80
CA GLU A 55 -14.02 4.79 13.02
C GLU A 55 -15.17 5.37 13.86
N GLU A 56 -15.14 6.68 14.09
CA GLU A 56 -16.16 7.40 14.85
C GLU A 56 -17.53 7.28 14.20
N ARG A 57 -17.62 7.39 12.86
CA ARG A 57 -18.88 7.23 12.13
C ARG A 57 -19.45 5.83 12.31
N ILE A 58 -18.64 4.78 12.17
CA ILE A 58 -19.12 3.41 12.38
C ILE A 58 -19.52 3.20 13.83
N LYS A 59 -18.70 3.63 14.80
CA LYS A 59 -19.00 3.47 16.23
C LYS A 59 -20.31 4.16 16.62
N ASN A 60 -20.54 5.38 16.14
CA ASN A 60 -21.78 6.10 16.45
C ASN A 60 -23.00 5.35 15.92
N VAL A 61 -22.97 4.87 14.68
CA VAL A 61 -24.08 4.05 14.14
C VAL A 61 -24.25 2.77 14.93
N LEU A 62 -23.16 2.09 15.30
CA LEU A 62 -23.22 0.86 16.09
C LEU A 62 -23.82 1.08 17.48
N ILE A 63 -23.54 2.23 18.12
CA ILE A 63 -24.14 2.62 19.39
C ILE A 63 -25.63 2.95 19.20
N ASP A 64 -26.00 3.64 18.13
CA ASP A 64 -27.39 4.01 17.86
C ASP A 64 -28.29 2.79 17.56
N ILE A 65 -27.73 1.74 16.94
CA ILE A 65 -28.46 0.48 16.67
C ILE A 65 -28.45 -0.47 17.87
N GLU A 66 -27.53 -0.32 18.84
CA GLU A 66 -27.41 -1.22 20.00
C GLU A 66 -28.74 -1.41 20.78
N PRO A 67 -29.52 -0.36 21.10
CA PRO A 67 -30.80 -0.51 21.78
C PRO A 67 -31.80 -1.37 21.01
N ILE A 68 -31.73 -1.37 19.68
CA ILE A 68 -32.60 -2.16 18.81
C ILE A 68 -32.32 -3.66 19.01
N PHE A 69 -31.08 -4.02 19.34
CA PHE A 69 -30.66 -5.40 19.60
C PHE A 69 -30.94 -5.88 21.04
N ASN A 70 -30.95 -4.98 22.02
CA ASN A 70 -31.05 -5.33 23.44
C ASN A 70 -32.48 -5.69 23.91
N ASP A 71 -33.53 -5.32 23.16
CA ASP A 71 -34.95 -5.61 23.49
C ASP A 71 -35.45 -6.97 22.96
N LEU A 72 -34.55 -7.88 22.55
CA LEU A 72 -34.88 -9.02 21.67
C LEU A 72 -34.90 -10.41 22.33
N ASP A 73 -34.94 -10.52 23.65
CA ASP A 73 -34.99 -11.84 24.32
C ASP A 73 -36.22 -12.69 23.91
N HIS A 74 -37.30 -12.06 23.43
CA HIS A 74 -38.48 -12.75 22.87
C HIS A 74 -38.43 -12.99 21.34
N GLU A 75 -37.48 -12.37 20.63
CA GLU A 75 -37.34 -12.38 19.16
C GLU A 75 -36.06 -13.10 18.68
N LEU A 76 -35.32 -13.73 19.60
CA LEU A 76 -34.14 -14.59 19.38
C LEU A 76 -34.22 -15.55 18.17
N PRO A 77 -35.36 -16.22 17.86
CA PRO A 77 -35.46 -17.08 16.68
C PRO A 77 -35.31 -16.33 15.35
N ILE A 78 -35.70 -15.05 15.29
CA ILE A 78 -35.70 -14.25 14.06
C ILE A 78 -34.35 -13.53 13.87
N LEU A 79 -33.70 -13.14 14.97
CA LEU A 79 -32.29 -12.72 14.92
C LEU A 79 -31.35 -13.83 14.46
N LYS A 80 -31.73 -15.09 14.65
CA LYS A 80 -31.04 -16.28 14.13
C LYS A 80 -31.50 -16.66 12.72
N ASN A 81 -32.44 -15.91 12.13
CA ASN A 81 -32.81 -16.10 10.74
C ASN A 81 -31.60 -15.76 9.85
N GLU A 82 -31.23 -16.73 9.02
CA GLU A 82 -30.09 -16.64 8.13
C GLU A 82 -30.21 -15.48 7.13
N ASP A 83 -31.43 -15.19 6.63
CA ASP A 83 -31.69 -14.09 5.71
C ASP A 83 -31.45 -12.73 6.35
N PHE A 84 -31.86 -12.58 7.62
CA PHE A 84 -31.60 -11.36 8.38
C PHE A 84 -30.11 -11.20 8.66
N CYS A 85 -29.42 -12.26 9.09
CA CYS A 85 -27.98 -12.23 9.34
C CYS A 85 -27.18 -11.90 8.07
N ASN A 86 -27.57 -12.46 6.93
CA ASN A 86 -26.94 -12.17 5.64
C ASN A 86 -27.20 -10.72 5.21
N SER A 87 -28.44 -10.22 5.36
CA SER A 87 -28.76 -8.83 5.05
C SER A 87 -27.98 -7.86 5.93
N PHE A 88 -27.92 -8.13 7.24
CA PHE A 88 -27.15 -7.34 8.19
C PHE A 88 -25.66 -7.35 7.87
N SER A 89 -25.12 -8.52 7.49
CA SER A 89 -23.72 -8.65 7.05
C SER A 89 -23.42 -7.76 5.84
N ASN A 90 -24.30 -7.76 4.84
CA ASN A 90 -24.17 -6.90 3.66
C ASN A 90 -24.18 -5.42 4.04
N TYR A 91 -25.08 -4.99 4.93
CA TYR A 91 -25.09 -3.60 5.40
C TYR A 91 -23.80 -3.23 6.13
N PHE A 92 -23.23 -4.16 6.89
CA PHE A 92 -21.95 -3.91 7.55
C PHE A 92 -20.81 -3.72 6.55
N CYS A 93 -20.78 -4.56 5.52
CA CYS A 93 -19.83 -4.45 4.41
C CYS A 93 -20.02 -3.13 3.63
N ASP A 94 -21.24 -2.56 3.58
CA ASP A 94 -21.49 -1.26 2.93
C ASP A 94 -20.66 -0.11 3.53
N PHE A 95 -20.31 -0.16 4.83
CA PHE A 95 -19.42 0.84 5.42
C PHE A 95 -18.02 0.80 4.82
N PHE A 96 -17.46 -0.42 4.69
CA PHE A 96 -16.12 -0.61 4.12
C PHE A 96 -16.12 -0.42 2.61
N ASN A 97 -17.21 -0.75 1.91
CA ASN A 97 -17.40 -0.42 0.50
C ASN A 97 -17.45 1.10 0.29
N ALA A 98 -18.19 1.83 1.12
CA ALA A 98 -18.23 3.29 1.06
C ALA A 98 -16.86 3.89 1.32
N PHE A 99 -16.15 3.40 2.34
CA PHE A 99 -14.78 3.82 2.65
C PHE A 99 -13.81 3.53 1.50
N SER A 100 -13.89 2.34 0.91
CA SER A 100 -13.15 1.96 -0.29
C SER A 100 -13.44 2.95 -1.43
N GLY A 101 -14.70 3.34 -1.63
CA GLY A 101 -15.11 4.39 -2.57
C GLY A 101 -14.49 5.76 -2.26
N THR A 102 -14.43 6.17 -1.00
CA THR A 102 -13.74 7.39 -0.56
C THR A 102 -12.28 7.37 -0.99
N ILE A 103 -11.59 6.24 -0.79
CA ILE A 103 -10.19 6.07 -1.16
C ILE A 103 -10.00 6.13 -2.68
N ILE A 104 -10.89 5.52 -3.48
CA ILE A 104 -10.88 5.65 -4.96
C ILE A 104 -10.96 7.11 -5.37
N ILE A 105 -11.92 7.86 -4.81
CA ILE A 105 -12.12 9.27 -5.16
C ILE A 105 -10.87 10.08 -4.79
N LEU A 106 -10.30 9.85 -3.60
CA LEU A 106 -9.07 10.52 -3.17
C LEU A 106 -7.86 10.20 -4.04
N HIS A 107 -7.76 8.95 -4.52
CA HIS A 107 -6.70 8.50 -5.42
C HIS A 107 -6.81 9.14 -6.81
N ASN A 108 -8.02 9.18 -7.37
CA ASN A 108 -8.29 9.72 -8.70
C ASN A 108 -8.47 11.26 -8.71
N ALA A 109 -8.55 11.91 -7.55
CA ALA A 109 -8.67 13.35 -7.48
C ALA A 109 -7.33 14.01 -7.86
N ASP A 110 -7.27 14.54 -9.09
CA ASP A 110 -6.16 15.34 -9.58
C ASP A 110 -5.77 16.40 -8.55
N ALA A 111 -4.46 16.59 -8.35
CA ALA A 111 -3.93 17.66 -7.50
C ALA A 111 -4.49 19.04 -7.88
N VAL A 112 -4.81 19.24 -9.16
CA VAL A 112 -5.33 20.48 -9.75
C VAL A 112 -6.79 20.76 -9.38
N GLY A 113 -7.61 19.74 -9.07
CA GLY A 113 -9.01 19.91 -8.69
C GLY A 113 -9.22 20.49 -7.28
N ARG A 114 -8.18 20.45 -6.43
CA ARG A 114 -8.28 20.89 -5.03
C ARG A 114 -7.91 22.36 -4.78
N ASP A 115 -7.27 23.05 -5.72
CA ASP A 115 -7.05 24.51 -5.61
C ASP A 115 -8.37 25.30 -5.64
N VAL A 116 -9.42 24.72 -6.22
CA VAL A 116 -10.78 25.27 -6.19
C VAL A 116 -11.45 25.01 -4.83
N LEU A 117 -11.16 23.87 -4.18
CA LEU A 117 -11.76 23.47 -2.89
C LEU A 117 -11.06 24.12 -1.68
N LYS A 118 -9.73 24.30 -1.71
CA LYS A 118 -8.97 24.99 -0.64
C LYS A 118 -9.32 26.47 -0.52
N LYS A 119 -9.77 27.12 -1.60
CA LYS A 119 -10.23 28.52 -1.55
C LYS A 119 -11.45 28.75 -0.67
N HIS A 120 -12.21 27.71 -0.33
CA HIS A 120 -13.36 27.83 0.57
C HIS A 120 -13.05 27.56 2.05
N SER A 121 -11.84 27.13 2.39
CA SER A 121 -11.49 26.71 3.76
C SER A 121 -10.43 27.59 4.45
N GLN A 122 -9.90 28.63 3.79
CA GLN A 122 -8.82 29.48 4.33
C GLN A 122 -9.25 30.80 5.01
N GLU A 123 -10.52 31.03 5.29
CA GLU A 123 -10.95 32.30 5.94
C GLU A 123 -10.82 32.34 7.47
N TYR A 124 -10.37 31.28 8.14
CA TYR A 124 -10.22 31.30 9.61
C TYR A 124 -8.96 30.57 10.06
N GLU A 125 -7.79 31.22 10.01
CA GLU A 125 -6.70 30.92 10.94
C GLU A 125 -5.73 32.11 11.03
N SER A 126 -5.98 32.97 12.02
CA SER A 126 -5.07 34.03 12.43
C SER A 126 -3.98 33.48 13.35
N GLY A 127 -2.72 33.60 12.94
CA GLY A 127 -1.58 33.76 13.84
C GLY A 127 -1.00 32.50 14.51
N SER A 128 -0.16 31.76 13.79
CA SER A 128 0.94 31.01 14.41
C SER A 128 2.09 30.82 13.42
N LEU A 129 3.13 31.63 13.60
CA LEU A 129 4.41 31.54 12.89
C LEU A 129 5.21 30.33 13.39
N ARG A 130 4.83 29.10 12.99
CA ARG A 130 5.74 27.93 12.97
C ARG A 130 5.24 26.66 12.28
N ASN A 131 4.15 26.70 11.52
CA ASN A 131 3.81 25.55 10.68
C ASN A 131 4.55 25.69 9.36
N SER A 132 5.56 24.83 9.18
CA SER A 132 6.12 24.50 7.88
C SER A 132 4.99 24.44 6.86
N SER A 133 5.11 25.28 5.83
CA SER A 133 4.30 25.29 4.62
C SER A 133 3.61 23.96 4.37
N VAL A 134 2.29 24.01 4.19
CA VAL A 134 1.48 22.92 3.60
C VAL A 134 2.07 22.64 2.21
N SER A 135 3.16 21.88 2.16
CA SER A 135 3.68 21.32 0.92
C SER A 135 2.59 20.36 0.49
N GLU A 136 1.99 20.61 -0.66
CA GLU A 136 1.13 19.62 -1.28
C GLU A 136 1.86 18.29 -1.26
N SER A 137 1.27 17.30 -0.58
CA SER A 137 1.80 15.94 -0.59
C SER A 137 1.94 15.53 -2.06
N SER A 138 3.15 15.12 -2.46
CA SER A 138 3.40 14.63 -3.81
C SER A 138 2.42 13.47 -4.11
N PRO A 139 2.02 13.25 -5.37
CA PRO A 139 1.11 12.16 -5.73
C PRO A 139 1.56 10.81 -5.13
N ARG A 140 2.85 10.50 -5.24
CA ARG A 140 3.50 9.34 -4.62
C ARG A 140 3.29 9.28 -3.10
N LYS A 141 3.52 10.39 -2.40
CA LYS A 141 3.32 10.46 -0.94
C LYS A 141 1.85 10.23 -0.58
N ARG A 142 0.90 10.69 -1.41
CA ARG A 142 -0.54 10.47 -1.20
C ARG A 142 -0.91 9.00 -1.35
N GLU A 143 -0.38 8.29 -2.35
CA GLU A 143 -0.58 6.84 -2.52
C GLU A 143 -0.12 6.07 -1.29
N LEU A 144 1.11 6.34 -0.81
CA LEU A 144 1.64 5.72 0.40
C LEU A 144 0.81 6.05 1.65
N ILE A 145 0.30 7.28 1.76
CA ILE A 145 -0.62 7.67 2.84
C ILE A 145 -1.91 6.85 2.76
N MET A 146 -2.51 6.70 1.57
CA MET A 146 -3.74 5.94 1.40
C MET A 146 -3.55 4.45 1.70
N ILE A 147 -2.41 3.87 1.30
CA ILE A 147 -2.04 2.50 1.68
C ILE A 147 -1.95 2.38 3.21
N SER A 148 -1.29 3.32 3.88
CA SER A 148 -1.23 3.36 5.35
C SER A 148 -2.62 3.44 5.99
N VAL A 149 -3.51 4.26 5.43
CA VAL A 149 -4.90 4.41 5.88
C VAL A 149 -5.65 3.07 5.78
N CYS A 150 -5.53 2.36 4.66
CA CYS A 150 -6.17 1.07 4.45
C CYS A 150 -5.59 -0.03 5.36
N ILE A 151 -4.27 -0.09 5.51
CA ILE A 151 -3.61 -1.04 6.43
C ILE A 151 -4.06 -0.79 7.87
N ASN A 152 -4.09 0.47 8.31
CA ASN A 152 -4.58 0.81 9.65
C ASN A 152 -6.08 0.45 9.82
N ALA A 153 -6.89 0.69 8.78
CA ALA A 153 -8.29 0.30 8.78
C ALA A 153 -8.45 -1.23 8.93
N ARG A 154 -7.58 -2.01 8.29
CA ARG A 154 -7.61 -3.48 8.29
C ARG A 154 -7.10 -4.07 9.61
N ASP A 155 -5.96 -3.58 10.09
CA ASP A 155 -5.22 -4.26 11.16
C ASP A 155 -5.64 -3.76 12.56
N ASN A 156 -6.19 -2.55 12.69
CA ASN A 156 -6.56 -1.96 13.98
C ASN A 156 -8.07 -1.69 14.09
N LEU A 157 -8.64 -1.00 13.12
CA LEU A 157 -10.04 -0.56 13.16
C LEU A 157 -11.02 -1.70 12.94
N LEU A 158 -10.81 -2.57 11.94
CA LEU A 158 -11.68 -3.71 11.68
C LEU A 158 -11.77 -4.65 12.90
N PRO A 159 -10.66 -5.05 13.57
CA PRO A 159 -10.74 -5.82 14.80
C PRO A 159 -11.47 -5.11 15.94
N SER A 160 -11.29 -3.79 16.10
CA SER A 160 -11.99 -2.96 17.09
C SER A 160 -13.51 -3.00 16.86
N ILE A 161 -13.92 -2.82 15.62
CA ILE A 161 -15.31 -2.87 15.18
C ILE A 161 -15.90 -4.28 15.32
N MET A 162 -15.14 -5.32 14.99
CA MET A 162 -15.58 -6.72 15.15
C MET A 162 -15.79 -7.11 16.62
N LYS A 163 -15.11 -6.46 17.57
CA LYS A 163 -15.42 -6.63 19.00
C LYS A 163 -16.79 -6.06 19.35
N LEU A 164 -17.21 -4.96 18.71
CA LEU A 164 -18.54 -4.37 18.91
C LEU A 164 -19.64 -5.23 18.27
N THR A 165 -19.46 -5.70 17.04
CA THR A 165 -20.46 -6.56 16.38
C THR A 165 -20.68 -7.89 17.11
N LYS A 166 -19.63 -8.46 17.72
CA LYS A 166 -19.76 -9.64 18.59
C LYS A 166 -20.62 -9.39 19.83
N LYS A 167 -20.60 -8.17 20.40
CA LYS A 167 -21.47 -7.83 21.55
C LYS A 167 -22.96 -7.90 21.19
N PHE A 168 -23.31 -7.58 19.94
CA PHE A 168 -24.70 -7.63 19.44
C PHE A 168 -25.19 -9.04 19.08
N ARG A 169 -24.39 -10.09 19.37
CA ARG A 169 -24.75 -11.51 19.14
C ARG A 169 -25.12 -11.85 17.69
N ILE A 170 -24.59 -11.12 16.72
CA ILE A 170 -24.83 -11.38 15.29
C ILE A 170 -24.17 -12.70 14.89
N SER A 171 -24.97 -13.69 14.50
CA SER A 171 -24.50 -14.90 13.79
C SER A 171 -23.91 -14.47 12.45
N ASN A 172 -22.67 -14.89 12.14
CA ASN A 172 -21.85 -14.56 10.95
C ASN A 172 -20.80 -13.44 11.09
N SER A 173 -20.42 -13.04 12.31
CA SER A 173 -19.32 -12.07 12.51
C SER A 173 -17.99 -12.45 11.83
N SER A 174 -17.69 -13.74 11.64
CA SER A 174 -16.50 -14.19 10.90
C SER A 174 -16.59 -13.86 9.40
N LYS A 175 -17.74 -14.12 8.77
CA LYS A 175 -17.97 -13.80 7.35
C LYS A 175 -17.86 -12.30 7.09
N ILE A 176 -18.45 -11.48 7.96
CA ILE A 176 -18.34 -10.01 7.89
C ILE A 176 -16.88 -9.58 7.96
N ASN A 177 -16.11 -10.13 8.91
CA ASN A 177 -14.70 -9.82 9.05
C ASN A 177 -13.92 -10.15 7.77
N ASP A 178 -14.13 -11.34 7.22
CA ASP A 178 -13.40 -11.79 6.02
C ASP A 178 -13.76 -10.95 4.79
N GLU A 179 -15.02 -10.58 4.63
CA GLU A 179 -15.50 -9.76 3.52
C GLU A 179 -15.03 -8.30 3.63
N CYS A 180 -15.09 -7.70 4.82
CA CYS A 180 -14.53 -6.36 5.05
C CYS A 180 -13.01 -6.34 4.87
N LYS A 181 -12.32 -7.39 5.33
CA LYS A 181 -10.88 -7.54 5.12
C LYS A 181 -10.55 -7.63 3.63
N LYS A 182 -11.29 -8.44 2.88
CA LYS A 182 -11.15 -8.56 1.43
C LYS A 182 -11.34 -7.22 0.70
N ILE A 183 -12.35 -6.43 1.07
CA ILE A 183 -12.58 -5.08 0.49
C ILE A 183 -11.38 -4.16 0.70
N LEU A 184 -10.75 -4.23 1.89
CA LEU A 184 -9.57 -3.44 2.21
C LEU A 184 -8.32 -3.96 1.50
N ASP A 185 -8.12 -5.27 1.44
CA ASP A 185 -6.99 -5.90 0.73
C ASP A 185 -7.05 -5.58 -0.78
N GLU A 186 -8.21 -5.74 -1.43
CA GLU A 186 -8.41 -5.36 -2.84
C GLU A 186 -8.12 -3.88 -3.09
N ARG A 187 -8.42 -3.00 -2.11
CA ARG A 187 -8.11 -1.57 -2.22
C ARG A 187 -6.63 -1.28 -2.03
N ILE A 188 -5.96 -2.00 -1.12
CA ILE A 188 -4.51 -1.90 -0.92
C ILE A 188 -3.79 -2.29 -2.22
N ASP A 189 -4.13 -3.44 -2.77
CA ASP A 189 -3.54 -3.97 -4.01
C ASP A 189 -3.71 -2.98 -5.17
N TYR A 190 -4.93 -2.45 -5.36
CA TYR A 190 -5.19 -1.43 -6.39
C TYR A 190 -4.29 -0.19 -6.30
N ILE A 191 -4.04 0.31 -5.08
CA ILE A 191 -3.20 1.51 -4.90
C ILE A 191 -1.72 1.16 -5.05
N ILE A 192 -1.32 -0.05 -4.62
CA ILE A 192 0.04 -0.55 -4.82
C ILE A 192 0.32 -0.69 -6.31
N ASP A 193 -0.58 -1.29 -7.09
CA ASP A 193 -0.42 -1.44 -8.54
C ASP A 193 -0.21 -0.07 -9.21
N SER A 194 -1.04 0.92 -8.87
CA SER A 194 -0.89 2.29 -9.39
C SER A 194 0.44 2.94 -8.97
N PHE A 195 0.86 2.75 -7.72
CA PHE A 195 2.15 3.23 -7.22
C PHE A 195 3.33 2.58 -7.97
N LEU A 196 3.23 1.27 -8.25
CA LEU A 196 4.23 0.51 -8.98
C LEU A 196 4.29 0.94 -10.44
N GLU A 197 3.16 1.13 -11.13
CA GLU A 197 3.12 1.67 -12.49
C GLU A 197 3.85 3.03 -12.60
N ASN A 198 3.56 3.94 -11.66
CA ASN A 198 4.22 5.25 -11.57
C ASN A 198 5.73 5.11 -11.30
N SER A 199 6.12 4.14 -10.47
CA SER A 199 7.52 3.87 -10.15
C SER A 199 8.27 3.24 -11.33
N ASN A 200 7.64 2.32 -12.05
CA ASN A 200 8.17 1.60 -13.19
C ASN A 200 8.55 2.57 -14.32
N SER A 201 7.75 3.61 -14.58
CA SER A 201 8.10 4.67 -15.53
C SER A 201 9.45 5.33 -15.21
N VAL A 202 9.70 5.66 -13.95
CA VAL A 202 10.95 6.30 -13.51
C VAL A 202 12.11 5.31 -13.54
N LEU A 203 11.89 4.07 -13.10
CA LEU A 203 12.88 2.99 -13.13
C LEU A 203 13.33 2.72 -14.57
N SER A 204 12.38 2.63 -15.49
CA SER A 204 12.62 2.42 -16.92
C SER A 204 13.43 3.57 -17.53
N ASP A 205 13.15 4.82 -17.18
CA ASP A 205 13.94 5.97 -17.64
C ASP A 205 15.40 5.90 -17.12
N ILE A 206 15.60 5.61 -15.83
CA ILE A 206 16.95 5.47 -15.23
C ILE A 206 17.73 4.34 -15.91
N ILE A 207 17.11 3.18 -16.08
CA ILE A 207 17.74 2.01 -16.69
C ILE A 207 18.01 2.28 -18.18
N SER A 208 17.04 2.79 -18.93
CA SER A 208 17.20 3.09 -20.36
C SER A 208 18.35 4.05 -20.65
N LYS A 209 18.58 5.05 -19.79
CA LYS A 209 19.74 5.97 -19.89
C LYS A 209 21.07 5.23 -19.73
N GLY A 210 21.13 4.24 -18.84
CA GLY A 210 22.28 3.34 -18.70
C GLY A 210 22.50 2.47 -19.94
N PHE A 211 21.40 2.00 -20.55
CA PHE A 211 21.36 1.12 -21.72
C PHE A 211 21.54 1.83 -23.08
N CYS A 212 21.38 3.15 -23.13
CA CYS A 212 21.62 3.96 -24.34
C CYS A 212 22.99 4.66 -24.34
N CYS A 213 23.84 4.40 -23.35
CA CYS A 213 25.17 5.01 -23.27
C CYS A 213 26.10 4.40 -24.34
N PRO A 214 26.75 5.20 -25.21
CA PRO A 214 27.60 4.72 -26.32
C PRO A 214 28.77 3.81 -25.91
N THR A 215 29.12 3.80 -24.63
CA THR A 215 30.18 2.95 -24.06
C THR A 215 29.81 1.46 -23.98
N LEU A 216 28.54 1.10 -24.22
CA LEU A 216 28.06 -0.29 -24.29
C LEU A 216 28.63 -1.09 -25.47
N VAL A 217 29.05 -0.40 -26.53
CA VAL A 217 29.57 -1.04 -27.76
C VAL A 217 30.98 -1.62 -27.55
N ASN A 218 31.68 -1.22 -26.48
CA ASN A 218 32.99 -1.77 -26.15
C ASN A 218 32.85 -2.99 -25.24
N LYS A 219 32.93 -4.20 -25.83
CA LYS A 219 32.99 -5.51 -25.17
C LYS A 219 34.09 -5.70 -24.10
N HIS A 220 34.90 -4.68 -23.82
CA HIS A 220 36.17 -4.78 -23.07
C HIS A 220 36.25 -3.93 -21.80
N THR A 221 35.17 -3.31 -21.33
CA THR A 221 35.17 -2.47 -20.10
C THR A 221 34.28 -3.02 -18.99
N ASN A 222 34.28 -4.35 -18.78
CA ASN A 222 33.41 -5.06 -17.82
C ASN A 222 33.94 -5.08 -16.37
N GLU A 223 34.51 -3.97 -15.87
CA GLU A 223 35.27 -4.00 -14.60
C GLU A 223 34.67 -3.11 -13.49
N ALA A 224 33.62 -2.35 -13.76
CA ALA A 224 33.06 -1.41 -12.79
C ALA A 224 31.53 -1.31 -12.86
N ILE A 225 30.93 -1.00 -11.71
CA ILE A 225 29.50 -0.69 -11.61
C ILE A 225 29.24 0.69 -12.23
N ARG A 226 28.32 0.75 -13.20
CA ARG A 226 28.07 1.97 -13.97
C ARG A 226 27.29 3.03 -13.17
N PRO A 227 27.47 4.33 -13.46
CA PRO A 227 26.84 5.42 -12.70
C PRO A 227 25.30 5.40 -12.64
N TYR A 228 24.63 4.80 -13.62
CA TYR A 228 23.17 4.69 -13.61
C TYR A 228 22.67 3.78 -12.46
N ILE A 229 23.48 2.82 -12.01
CA ILE A 229 23.20 1.99 -10.83
C ILE A 229 23.19 2.84 -9.56
N GLN A 230 24.10 3.81 -9.44
CA GLN A 230 24.05 4.77 -8.34
C GLN A 230 22.76 5.59 -8.36
N SER A 231 22.31 6.02 -9.54
CA SER A 231 21.04 6.74 -9.69
C SER A 231 19.84 5.87 -9.31
N LEU A 232 19.86 4.59 -9.69
CA LEU A 232 18.86 3.60 -9.31
C LEU A 232 18.81 3.40 -7.79
N ILE A 233 19.97 3.26 -7.14
CA ILE A 233 20.06 3.12 -5.67
C ILE A 233 19.53 4.37 -4.96
N PHE A 234 19.87 5.57 -5.44
CA PHE A 234 19.34 6.80 -4.86
C PHE A 234 17.82 6.92 -5.01
N TYR A 235 17.26 6.46 -6.13
CA TYR A 235 15.82 6.40 -6.31
C TYR A 235 15.17 5.42 -5.32
N LEU A 236 15.74 4.21 -5.18
CA LEU A 236 15.30 3.22 -4.19
C LEU A 236 15.36 3.75 -2.76
N LEU A 237 16.41 4.50 -2.41
CA LEU A 237 16.55 5.15 -1.11
C LEU A 237 15.50 6.24 -0.88
N SER A 238 15.15 6.99 -1.92
CA SER A 238 14.05 7.96 -1.84
C SER A 238 12.75 7.26 -1.48
N ILE A 239 12.42 6.17 -2.19
CA ILE A 239 11.21 5.38 -1.92
C ILE A 239 11.26 4.80 -0.49
N PHE A 240 12.38 4.18 -0.12
CA PHE A 240 12.57 3.61 1.21
C PHE A 240 12.38 4.65 2.32
N SER A 241 12.96 5.84 2.15
CA SER A 241 12.83 6.94 3.12
C SER A 241 11.39 7.44 3.22
N GLU A 242 10.71 7.62 2.08
CA GLU A 242 9.31 8.05 2.03
C GLU A 242 8.39 7.03 2.73
N ILE A 243 8.56 5.74 2.44
CA ILE A 243 7.79 4.66 3.08
C ILE A 243 8.03 4.66 4.59
N ASN A 244 9.29 4.67 5.05
CA ASN A 244 9.60 4.64 6.48
C ASN A 244 9.09 5.87 7.23
N ASN A 245 9.09 7.03 6.59
CA ASN A 245 8.54 8.26 7.17
C ASN A 245 7.02 8.21 7.34
N ILE A 246 6.32 7.40 6.54
CA ILE A 246 4.88 7.22 6.62
C ILE A 246 4.58 6.02 7.51
N ASN A 247 4.88 4.82 7.03
CA ASN A 247 4.62 3.59 7.73
C ASN A 247 5.58 2.49 7.26
N HIS A 248 6.50 2.11 8.15
CA HIS A 248 7.50 1.07 7.90
C HIS A 248 6.89 -0.31 7.58
N THR A 249 5.65 -0.59 7.97
CA THR A 249 4.99 -1.88 7.67
C THR A 249 4.61 -2.04 6.19
N ILE A 250 4.57 -0.94 5.43
CA ILE A 250 4.32 -0.96 3.98
C ILE A 250 5.52 -1.50 3.21
N LEU A 251 6.72 -1.31 3.76
CA LEU A 251 7.97 -1.60 3.09
C LEU A 251 8.12 -3.07 2.63
N PRO A 252 7.85 -4.09 3.47
CA PRO A 252 7.87 -5.49 3.02
C PRO A 252 6.80 -5.83 1.98
N ILE A 253 5.79 -4.98 1.78
CA ILE A 253 4.71 -5.22 0.80
C ILE A 253 5.10 -4.67 -0.58
N ILE A 254 5.65 -3.44 -0.63
CA ILE A 254 5.91 -2.75 -1.91
C ILE A 254 7.32 -3.03 -2.45
N PHE A 255 8.32 -3.06 -1.57
CA PHE A 255 9.71 -3.07 -2.01
C PHE A 255 10.12 -4.34 -2.79
N PRO A 256 9.61 -5.55 -2.48
CA PRO A 256 9.88 -6.72 -3.30
C PRO A 256 9.40 -6.57 -4.74
N SER A 257 8.19 -6.04 -4.95
CA SER A 257 7.62 -5.78 -6.28
C SER A 257 8.41 -4.73 -7.06
N ILE A 258 8.98 -3.72 -6.39
CA ILE A 258 9.91 -2.77 -7.04
C ILE A 258 11.16 -3.48 -7.55
N ILE A 259 11.71 -4.42 -6.78
CA ILE A 259 12.88 -5.20 -7.22
C ILE A 259 12.51 -6.09 -8.41
N GLU A 260 11.34 -6.74 -8.39
CA GLU A 260 10.80 -7.50 -9.51
C GLU A 260 10.62 -6.64 -10.77
N ASP A 261 10.11 -5.41 -10.64
CA ASP A 261 10.00 -4.46 -11.75
C ASP A 261 11.37 -4.13 -12.36
N ILE A 262 12.39 -3.88 -11.53
CA ILE A 262 13.76 -3.68 -12.01
C ILE A 262 14.20 -4.89 -12.83
N MET A 263 14.00 -6.11 -12.33
CA MET A 263 14.37 -7.34 -13.04
C MET A 263 13.65 -7.46 -14.39
N SER A 264 12.35 -7.24 -14.41
CA SER A 264 11.52 -7.26 -15.63
C SER A 264 12.01 -6.26 -16.68
N ILE A 265 12.37 -5.04 -16.26
CA ILE A 265 12.91 -4.01 -17.15
C ILE A 265 14.25 -4.47 -17.77
N TYR A 266 15.16 -5.01 -16.96
CA TYR A 266 16.44 -5.54 -17.46
C TYR A 266 16.23 -6.68 -18.45
N GLN A 267 15.32 -7.60 -18.18
CA GLN A 267 14.99 -8.71 -19.08
C GLN A 267 14.47 -8.20 -20.42
N SER A 268 13.56 -7.22 -20.41
CA SER A 268 13.03 -6.58 -21.62
C SER A 268 14.14 -5.94 -22.47
N PHE A 269 15.08 -5.24 -21.84
CA PHE A 269 16.24 -4.68 -22.54
C PHE A 269 17.17 -5.76 -23.12
N MET A 270 17.46 -6.82 -22.37
CA MET A 270 18.27 -7.94 -22.87
C MET A 270 17.65 -8.61 -24.10
N HIS A 271 16.33 -8.85 -24.08
CA HIS A 271 15.62 -9.48 -25.19
C HIS A 271 15.56 -8.60 -26.45
N THR A 272 15.43 -7.28 -26.28
CA THR A 272 15.34 -6.35 -27.41
C THR A 272 16.69 -6.06 -28.06
N ARG A 273 17.81 -6.19 -27.33
CA ARG A 273 19.17 -5.88 -27.82
C ARG A 273 20.21 -6.94 -27.38
N PRO A 274 20.05 -8.21 -27.77
CA PRO A 274 20.84 -9.33 -27.22
C PRO A 274 22.35 -9.26 -27.53
N ASN A 275 22.77 -8.51 -28.55
CA ASN A 275 24.16 -8.42 -29.00
C ASN A 275 24.89 -7.17 -28.47
N GLU A 276 24.21 -6.30 -27.73
CA GLU A 276 24.74 -5.00 -27.27
C GLU A 276 25.23 -5.03 -25.82
N PHE A 277 25.05 -6.15 -25.11
CA PHE A 277 25.37 -6.23 -23.68
C PHE A 277 26.30 -7.39 -23.36
N SER A 278 27.25 -7.15 -22.45
CA SER A 278 27.95 -8.23 -21.78
C SER A 278 27.07 -8.79 -20.66
N TYR A 279 26.83 -10.10 -20.71
CA TYR A 279 26.17 -10.83 -19.64
C TYR A 279 26.83 -10.55 -18.27
N ASN A 280 28.16 -10.57 -18.23
CA ASN A 280 28.92 -10.35 -17.00
C ASN A 280 28.68 -8.97 -16.39
N GLN A 281 28.49 -7.93 -17.22
CA GLN A 281 28.19 -6.58 -16.74
C GLN A 281 26.79 -6.51 -16.12
N ILE A 282 25.79 -7.14 -16.74
CA ILE A 282 24.43 -7.12 -16.21
C ILE A 282 24.34 -7.92 -14.91
N VAL A 283 24.99 -9.09 -14.87
CA VAL A 283 25.11 -9.90 -13.64
C VAL A 283 25.73 -9.07 -12.52
N LEU A 284 26.86 -8.40 -12.79
CA LEU A 284 27.55 -7.55 -11.81
C LEU A 284 26.62 -6.45 -11.27
N GLU A 285 25.84 -5.81 -12.14
CA GLU A 285 24.97 -4.69 -11.79
C GLU A 285 23.74 -5.11 -11.00
N LEU A 286 23.07 -6.19 -11.42
CA LEU A 286 21.93 -6.75 -10.69
C LEU A 286 22.37 -7.29 -9.32
N SER A 287 23.53 -7.96 -9.26
CA SER A 287 24.11 -8.38 -7.98
C SER A 287 24.46 -7.19 -7.08
N ALA A 288 24.93 -6.07 -7.65
CA ALA A 288 25.21 -4.87 -6.87
C ALA A 288 23.92 -4.23 -6.30
N VAL A 289 22.82 -4.20 -7.07
CA VAL A 289 21.52 -3.74 -6.57
C VAL A 289 21.05 -4.65 -5.43
N LEU A 290 21.07 -5.96 -5.65
CA LEU A 290 20.66 -6.96 -4.65
C LEU A 290 21.44 -6.87 -3.35
N GLU A 291 22.78 -6.84 -3.42
CA GLU A 291 23.66 -6.78 -2.26
C GLU A 291 23.50 -5.51 -1.42
N ILE A 292 23.00 -4.45 -2.05
CA ILE A 292 22.67 -3.18 -1.40
C ILE A 292 21.28 -3.23 -0.78
N THR A 293 20.35 -3.96 -1.41
CA THR A 293 18.98 -4.16 -0.94
C THR A 293 18.78 -5.44 -0.12
N ASP A 294 19.85 -6.15 0.23
CA ASP A 294 19.87 -7.45 0.95
C ASP A 294 19.17 -7.44 2.33
N GLY A 295 18.77 -6.26 2.81
CA GLY A 295 17.90 -6.10 3.98
C GLY A 295 16.41 -6.22 3.71
N VAL A 296 16.00 -6.37 2.46
CA VAL A 296 14.59 -6.49 2.05
C VAL A 296 14.29 -7.96 1.76
N GLU A 297 13.26 -8.51 2.40
CA GLU A 297 12.81 -9.87 2.08
C GLU A 297 12.34 -9.94 0.63
N VAL A 298 13.07 -10.72 -0.16
CA VAL A 298 12.77 -10.97 -1.56
C VAL A 298 11.83 -12.19 -1.65
N THR A 299 10.80 -12.15 -2.50
CA THR A 299 9.88 -13.29 -2.61
C THR A 299 10.55 -14.47 -3.32
N LYS A 300 9.97 -15.67 -3.15
CA LYS A 300 10.42 -16.84 -3.91
C LYS A 300 10.30 -16.61 -5.42
N ASP A 301 9.25 -15.92 -5.85
CA ASP A 301 9.01 -15.59 -7.25
C ASP A 301 10.08 -14.65 -7.80
N THR A 302 10.55 -13.68 -7.00
CA THR A 302 11.68 -12.85 -7.40
C THR A 302 12.95 -13.69 -7.58
N THR A 303 13.19 -14.69 -6.73
CA THR A 303 14.35 -15.60 -6.82
C THR A 303 14.30 -16.42 -8.11
N ASP A 304 13.13 -16.94 -8.48
CA ASP A 304 12.91 -17.68 -9.72
C ASP A 304 13.07 -16.78 -10.96
N GLN A 305 12.67 -15.51 -10.88
CA GLN A 305 12.93 -14.51 -11.94
C GLN A 305 14.43 -14.22 -12.10
N PHE A 306 15.18 -14.13 -11.00
CA PHE A 306 16.63 -14.03 -11.05
C PHE A 306 17.24 -15.21 -11.81
N GLU A 307 16.89 -16.44 -11.44
CA GLU A 307 17.36 -17.64 -12.13
C GLU A 307 16.98 -17.65 -13.62
N THR A 308 15.81 -17.11 -13.97
CA THR A 308 15.33 -16.97 -15.35
C THR A 308 16.16 -15.95 -16.14
N ILE A 309 16.50 -14.81 -15.56
CA ILE A 309 17.37 -13.80 -16.18
C ILE A 309 18.79 -14.34 -16.35
N PHE A 310 19.32 -15.02 -15.34
CA PHE A 310 20.65 -15.64 -15.40
C PHE A 310 20.73 -16.79 -16.40
N SER A 311 19.66 -17.56 -16.57
CA SER A 311 19.62 -18.68 -17.51
C SER A 311 19.35 -18.26 -18.96
N SER A 312 18.66 -17.15 -19.19
CA SER A 312 18.29 -16.65 -20.52
C SER A 312 19.34 -15.75 -21.18
N ALA A 313 20.28 -15.21 -20.40
CA ALA A 313 21.31 -14.36 -20.95
C ALA A 313 22.40 -15.14 -21.70
N PRO A 314 23.01 -14.54 -22.75
CA PRO A 314 24.00 -15.23 -23.57
C PRO A 314 25.22 -15.61 -22.73
N LYS A 315 25.44 -16.92 -22.57
CA LYS A 315 26.59 -17.44 -21.83
C LYS A 315 27.89 -17.11 -22.55
N ASP A 316 28.67 -16.19 -22.01
CA ASP A 316 30.07 -16.06 -22.39
C ASP A 316 30.81 -17.33 -21.93
N LEU A 317 31.46 -18.03 -22.87
CA LEU A 317 32.20 -19.28 -22.63
C LEU A 317 33.35 -19.15 -21.60
N ASN A 318 33.68 -17.92 -21.16
CA ASN A 318 34.71 -17.59 -20.17
C ASN A 318 34.15 -17.03 -18.84
N ALA A 319 32.84 -17.14 -18.59
CA ALA A 319 32.18 -16.44 -17.46
C ALA A 319 32.45 -17.03 -16.06
N ASP A 320 32.96 -18.28 -15.97
CA ASP A 320 33.26 -18.93 -14.69
C ASP A 320 34.53 -18.38 -14.01
N ASP A 321 35.45 -17.77 -14.75
CA ASP A 321 36.75 -17.28 -14.24
C ASP A 321 36.69 -15.92 -13.52
N ASN A 322 35.52 -15.27 -13.48
CA ASN A 322 35.37 -13.87 -13.00
C ASN A 322 34.52 -13.71 -11.74
N ARG A 323 34.10 -14.79 -11.07
CA ARG A 323 33.24 -14.69 -9.87
C ARG A 323 33.91 -13.91 -8.74
N ASP A 324 35.16 -14.23 -8.42
CA ASP A 324 35.90 -13.57 -7.34
C ASP A 324 36.19 -12.09 -7.65
N HIS A 325 36.45 -11.77 -8.92
CA HIS A 325 36.58 -10.38 -9.36
C HIS A 325 35.26 -9.61 -9.19
N ARG A 326 34.12 -10.18 -9.60
CA ARG A 326 32.79 -9.54 -9.42
C ARG A 326 32.49 -9.27 -7.95
N LEU A 327 32.74 -10.22 -7.06
CA LEU A 327 32.54 -10.05 -5.63
C LEU A 327 33.41 -8.91 -5.07
N ASN A 328 34.69 -8.83 -5.47
CA ASN A 328 35.57 -7.74 -5.06
C ASN A 328 35.11 -6.36 -5.54
N VAL A 329 34.58 -6.26 -6.77
CA VAL A 329 34.02 -5.02 -7.32
C VAL A 329 32.77 -4.60 -6.55
N ILE A 330 31.87 -5.55 -6.26
CA ILE A 330 30.66 -5.30 -5.46
C ILE A 330 31.03 -4.85 -4.04
N ASP A 331 31.95 -5.53 -3.38
CA ASP A 331 32.40 -5.17 -2.02
C ASP A 331 33.02 -3.77 -1.97
N THR A 332 33.84 -3.44 -2.97
CA THR A 332 34.46 -2.10 -3.08
C THR A 332 33.38 -1.03 -3.27
N TYR A 333 32.40 -1.30 -4.13
CA TYR A 333 31.29 -0.39 -4.37
C TYR A 333 30.38 -0.24 -3.15
N LYS A 334 30.04 -1.34 -2.47
CA LYS A 334 29.26 -1.35 -1.21
C LYS A 334 29.95 -0.52 -0.13
N LYS A 335 31.27 -0.64 0.02
CA LYS A 335 32.07 0.20 0.92
C LYS A 335 32.01 1.68 0.54
N SER A 336 32.07 2.00 -0.76
CA SER A 336 31.94 3.39 -1.23
C SER A 336 30.53 3.97 -1.01
N MET A 337 29.51 3.12 -0.98
CA MET A 337 28.11 3.48 -0.80
C MET A 337 27.62 3.30 0.65
N LEU A 338 28.49 2.98 1.61
CA LEU A 338 28.11 2.53 2.95
C LEU A 338 27.09 3.44 3.67
N ILE A 339 27.28 4.76 3.57
CA ILE A 339 26.37 5.75 4.18
C ILE A 339 24.96 5.64 3.58
N TYR A 340 24.88 5.36 2.28
CA TYR A 340 23.64 5.22 1.53
C TYR A 340 23.01 3.83 1.70
N THR A 341 23.79 2.78 1.99
CA THR A 341 23.25 1.42 2.19
C THR A 341 22.83 1.13 3.63
N LEU A 342 23.29 1.95 4.59
CA LEU A 342 23.00 1.79 6.02
C LEU A 342 21.49 1.67 6.34
N PRO A 343 20.59 2.46 5.72
CA PRO A 343 19.15 2.36 5.99
C PRO A 343 18.57 0.97 5.69
N PHE A 344 18.97 0.36 4.56
CA PHE A 344 18.53 -1.00 4.20
C PHE A 344 19.09 -2.05 5.17
N GLN A 345 20.35 -1.91 5.59
CA GLN A 345 20.99 -2.85 6.51
C GLN A 345 20.39 -2.82 7.92
N LEU A 346 20.00 -1.64 8.40
CA LEU A 346 19.37 -1.48 9.71
C LEU A 346 17.96 -2.11 9.76
N MET A 347 17.30 -2.28 8.62
CA MET A 347 16.01 -2.97 8.52
C MET A 347 16.12 -4.43 9.00
N ASN A 348 17.14 -5.16 8.54
CA ASN A 348 17.38 -6.56 8.85
C ASN A 348 17.69 -6.82 10.36
N SER A 349 18.10 -5.77 11.09
CA SER A 349 18.36 -5.83 12.54
C SER A 349 17.13 -5.64 13.42
N LYS A 350 16.02 -5.11 12.89
CA LYS A 350 14.76 -4.91 13.63
C LYS A 350 13.74 -6.03 13.45
N PHE A 351 13.94 -6.90 12.45
CA PHE A 351 13.04 -8.00 12.11
C PHE A 351 13.65 -9.40 12.39
N LYS A 352 14.83 -9.46 13.03
CA LYS A 352 15.36 -10.64 13.74
C LYS A 352 15.19 -10.43 15.23
#